data_AF-A0A9D8MUS4-F1
#
_entry.id   AF-A0A9D8MUS4-F1
#
_cell.length_a   1.000
_cell.length_b   1.000
_cell.length_c   1.000
_cell.angle_alpha   90.00
_cell.angle_beta   90.00
_cell.angle_gamma   90.00
#
_symmetry.space_group_name_H-M   'P 1'
#
loop_
_entity.id
_entity.type
_entity.pdbx_description
1 polymer ?
#
loop_
_entity_poly.entity_id
_entity_poly.type
_entity_poly.pdbx_seq_one_letter_code
_entity_poly.pdbx_strand_id
1 'polypeptide(L)'
;MHNDKIMAGLLGLVLTAAMAQAAEPTIDYSLELKLTFTGVLYQSTDGENWTKVEGAASPYYVPIEDARKMLFCSKDELDHQPPTPGDDFNTPLSGGVDLGMNWIEPGTFMMGSPEDELGRSDDEIQHQVTLTSGYWLGKYEVTQAQYEAVTGENPSRFKGADLPVENVSWEEAMDFCAKLTEIEKDAGRLPAGYEYTLPTEAQWEYACRAGTTTAFNNGTNIEASEQIYGECPNLDEIGWYYYNSDNKTHPVGQKLPNAWGLYDMHGNVFEWCLDRKSRYPDEAVTDPVGEGTDDYRAIRGGSYSYYDDGAKNCRSAARNTGSTSATSNSLGFRVALVRAGSMGKNVTIPLAEDVDLDMIWIEPGAFLMGSPEDELGRKNDEVQHQVTLTQGYWLGKYEITQAQYEAVMGENPSYHKGADQPVEKVRWNDAMEFCEKLTAIEREAGRLPDGYEYTLPTEAQWEYACRAGTTTAFNNGTNIPTKEQENKEPCPNLDEVGWYKYNSDETTHPVGLKKPNAWGLYDMHGNVFEWCLDWKGDYPTSSVTDPKGVSTGSERVARGGSLGSGAFSCRSALRYGDFPSMPFSNFGFRVALAPVK
;
A
#
# COMPACT_ATOMS: atom_id res chain seq x y z
N MET A 1 -2.64 2.67 -34.00
CA MET A 1 -3.57 3.53 -33.23
C MET A 1 -2.85 4.03 -31.99
N HIS A 2 -1.76 4.76 -32.20
CA HIS A 2 -0.88 5.31 -31.17
C HIS A 2 -0.64 6.74 -31.61
N ASN A 3 -1.24 7.71 -30.89
CA ASN A 3 -1.04 9.18 -30.94
C ASN A 3 -2.35 9.97 -30.75
N ASP A 4 -3.09 9.75 -29.67
CA ASP A 4 -4.20 10.66 -29.28
C ASP A 4 -4.22 11.01 -27.78
N LYS A 5 -3.15 10.75 -27.02
CA LYS A 5 -3.14 10.91 -25.55
C LYS A 5 -2.27 12.03 -24.96
N ILE A 6 -1.82 13.01 -25.75
CA ILE A 6 -1.18 14.21 -25.19
C ILE A 6 -1.83 15.46 -25.79
N MET A 7 -3.01 15.81 -25.28
CA MET A 7 -3.67 17.10 -25.58
C MET A 7 -4.41 17.69 -24.37
N ALA A 8 -4.19 17.19 -23.15
CA ALA A 8 -4.84 17.72 -21.95
C ALA A 8 -3.86 17.80 -20.79
N GLY A 9 -3.03 18.83 -20.81
CA GLY A 9 -2.07 19.17 -19.76
C GLY A 9 -1.50 20.57 -20.00
N LEU A 10 -2.38 21.52 -20.30
CA LEU A 10 -2.01 22.91 -20.63
C LEU A 10 -2.96 23.87 -19.92
N LEU A 11 -2.94 23.85 -18.58
CA LEU A 11 -3.56 24.88 -17.75
C LEU A 11 -2.62 26.10 -17.73
N GLY A 12 -2.78 26.99 -18.71
CA GLY A 12 -2.05 28.26 -18.73
C GLY A 12 -2.04 29.05 -20.05
N LEU A 13 -2.58 28.52 -21.16
CA LEU A 13 -2.55 29.21 -22.44
C LEU A 13 -3.81 30.06 -22.66
N VAL A 14 -3.69 31.37 -22.42
CA VAL A 14 -4.67 32.35 -22.94
C VAL A 14 -4.47 32.45 -24.45
N LEU A 15 -5.34 31.79 -25.22
CA LEU A 15 -5.43 32.00 -26.66
C LEU A 15 -5.82 33.46 -26.93
N THR A 16 -4.87 34.27 -27.38
CA THR A 16 -5.15 35.58 -27.99
C THR A 16 -4.63 35.56 -29.41
N ALA A 17 -5.54 35.35 -30.37
CA ALA A 17 -5.25 35.54 -31.78
C ALA A 17 -5.08 37.04 -32.07
N ALA A 18 -3.86 37.49 -32.29
CA ALA A 18 -3.60 38.85 -32.74
C ALA A 18 -3.87 38.94 -34.25
N MET A 19 -5.00 39.52 -34.66
CA MET A 19 -5.23 39.90 -36.05
C MET A 19 -4.63 41.29 -36.32
N ALA A 20 -3.52 41.34 -37.05
CA ALA A 20 -3.01 42.58 -37.62
C ALA A 20 -3.67 42.83 -38.99
N GLN A 21 -4.32 43.98 -39.15
CA GLN A 21 -4.96 44.39 -40.39
C GLN A 21 -4.07 45.36 -41.18
N ALA A 22 -3.62 44.96 -42.36
CA ALA A 22 -3.12 45.87 -43.41
C ALA A 22 -3.22 45.22 -44.81
N ALA A 23 -3.36 46.06 -45.84
CA ALA A 23 -3.84 45.75 -47.18
C ALA A 23 -2.75 45.30 -48.19
N GLU A 24 -3.14 44.34 -49.06
CA GLU A 24 -2.54 43.85 -50.34
C GLU A 24 -1.14 43.19 -50.33
N PRO A 25 -0.81 42.33 -51.33
CA PRO A 25 -1.25 40.94 -51.48
C PRO A 25 -0.09 39.93 -51.35
N THR A 26 -0.43 38.68 -51.03
CA THR A 26 0.46 37.54 -50.67
C THR A 26 1.12 37.65 -49.30
N ILE A 27 0.28 37.60 -48.26
CA ILE A 27 0.73 37.29 -46.90
C ILE A 27 0.69 35.76 -46.78
N ASP A 28 1.85 35.14 -46.61
CA ASP A 28 1.94 33.78 -46.10
C ASP A 28 1.44 33.81 -44.65
N TYR A 29 0.26 33.24 -44.41
CA TYR A 29 -0.32 33.18 -43.07
C TYR A 29 0.32 32.02 -42.31
N SER A 30 1.59 32.17 -41.94
CA SER A 30 2.20 31.26 -40.97
C SER A 30 1.61 31.58 -39.59
N LEU A 31 0.64 30.78 -39.17
CA LEU A 31 0.16 30.81 -37.79
C LEU A 31 1.34 30.43 -36.87
N GLU A 32 1.56 31.20 -35.80
CA GLU A 32 2.57 30.93 -34.79
C GLU A 32 1.90 30.69 -33.43
N LEU A 33 2.42 29.73 -32.68
CA LEU A 33 2.07 29.46 -31.29
C LEU A 33 2.95 30.32 -30.37
N LYS A 34 2.33 31.08 -29.47
CA LYS A 34 3.02 31.88 -28.45
C LYS A 34 3.13 31.09 -27.16
N LEU A 35 4.35 30.76 -26.75
CA LEU A 35 4.66 30.05 -25.51
C LEU A 35 5.14 31.05 -24.44
N THR A 36 4.52 31.03 -23.27
CA THR A 36 4.97 31.77 -22.09
C THR A 36 5.41 30.78 -21.02
N PHE A 37 6.62 30.98 -20.49
CA PHE A 37 7.26 30.09 -19.52
C PHE A 37 8.17 30.89 -18.56
N THR A 38 8.54 30.27 -17.43
CA THR A 38 9.57 30.72 -16.51
C THR A 38 10.88 29.95 -16.75
N GLY A 39 12.02 30.58 -16.48
CA GLY A 39 13.32 29.93 -16.60
C GLY A 39 13.72 29.60 -18.04
N VAL A 40 14.15 28.35 -18.26
CA VAL A 40 14.70 27.86 -19.53
C VAL A 40 13.66 27.01 -20.26
N LEU A 41 13.49 27.21 -21.57
CA LEU A 41 12.60 26.41 -22.41
C LEU A 41 13.32 25.18 -22.96
N TYR A 42 12.66 24.03 -22.90
CA TYR A 42 13.08 22.78 -23.50
C TYR A 42 12.09 22.33 -24.57
N GLN A 43 12.59 21.57 -25.55
CA GLN A 43 11.78 20.95 -26.60
C GLN A 43 12.12 19.47 -26.77
N SER A 44 11.14 18.67 -27.17
CA SER A 44 11.31 17.25 -27.48
C SER A 44 10.39 16.83 -28.63
N THR A 45 10.80 15.82 -29.43
CA THR A 45 9.95 15.21 -30.46
C THR A 45 9.29 13.91 -30.02
N ASP A 46 9.77 13.32 -28.93
CA ASP A 46 9.36 12.00 -28.43
C ASP A 46 8.82 12.05 -26.99
N GLY A 47 9.00 13.16 -26.28
CA GLY A 47 8.63 13.33 -24.87
C GLY A 47 9.67 12.80 -23.88
N GLU A 48 10.72 12.14 -24.36
CA GLU A 48 11.75 11.51 -23.53
C GLU A 48 13.08 12.28 -23.62
N ASN A 49 13.46 12.71 -24.82
CA ASN A 49 14.73 13.40 -25.08
C ASN A 49 14.51 14.91 -25.17
N TRP A 50 14.74 15.61 -24.06
CA TRP A 50 14.55 17.05 -23.96
C TRP A 50 15.83 17.82 -24.24
N THR A 51 15.76 18.80 -25.15
CA THR A 51 16.88 19.68 -25.49
C THR A 51 16.54 21.13 -25.19
N LYS A 52 17.50 21.85 -24.61
CA LYS A 52 17.35 23.28 -24.34
C LYS A 52 17.19 24.05 -25.65
N VAL A 53 16.18 24.92 -25.71
CA VAL A 53 15.98 25.83 -26.84
C VAL A 53 16.91 27.02 -26.65
N GLU A 54 18.05 27.00 -27.35
CA GLU A 54 19.05 28.05 -27.22
C GLU A 54 18.52 29.42 -27.67
N GLY A 55 18.69 30.44 -26.82
CA GLY A 55 18.24 31.81 -27.09
C GLY A 55 16.74 32.06 -26.93
N ALA A 56 15.95 31.08 -26.47
CA ALA A 56 14.53 31.28 -26.20
C ALA A 56 14.31 32.26 -25.04
N ALA A 57 13.46 33.28 -25.27
CA ALA A 57 13.00 34.21 -24.27
C ALA A 57 11.47 34.16 -24.21
N SER A 58 10.89 34.27 -23.02
CA SER A 58 9.44 34.29 -22.83
C SER A 58 8.88 35.68 -23.19
N PRO A 59 7.89 35.79 -24.11
CA PRO A 59 7.25 34.72 -24.85
C PRO A 59 8.05 34.26 -26.08
N TYR A 60 8.11 32.94 -26.31
CA TYR A 60 8.74 32.33 -27.48
C TYR A 60 7.69 32.00 -28.54
N TYR A 61 8.00 32.23 -29.81
CA TYR A 61 7.07 32.04 -30.93
C TYR A 61 7.52 30.86 -31.79
N VAL A 62 6.61 29.92 -32.06
CA VAL A 62 6.89 28.69 -32.81
C VAL A 62 5.92 28.58 -33.99
N PRO A 63 6.37 28.35 -35.24
CA PRO A 63 5.49 28.07 -36.36
C PRO A 63 4.58 26.87 -36.07
N ILE A 64 3.28 26.97 -36.41
CA ILE A 64 2.29 25.96 -36.03
C ILE A 64 2.59 24.56 -36.63
N GLU A 65 3.30 24.50 -37.76
CA GLU A 65 3.70 23.24 -38.39
C GLU A 65 4.79 22.50 -37.59
N ASP A 66 5.62 23.25 -36.87
CA ASP A 66 6.66 22.72 -36.00
C ASP A 66 6.09 22.41 -34.60
N ALA A 67 5.22 23.29 -34.08
CA ALA A 67 4.51 23.07 -32.83
C ALA A 67 3.60 21.82 -32.83
N ARG A 68 3.25 21.29 -34.00
CA ARG A 68 2.52 20.01 -34.14
C ARG A 68 3.40 18.77 -34.05
N LYS A 69 4.73 18.93 -34.12
CA LYS A 69 5.72 17.84 -34.15
C LYS A 69 6.65 17.87 -32.94
N MET A 70 6.51 18.89 -32.09
CA MET A 70 7.38 19.14 -30.94
C MET A 70 6.55 19.43 -29.71
N LEU A 71 7.02 18.92 -28.58
CA LEU A 71 6.59 19.26 -27.23
C LEU A 71 7.50 20.36 -26.71
N PHE A 72 6.94 21.26 -25.89
CA PHE A 72 7.68 22.31 -25.22
C PHE A 72 7.31 22.32 -23.73
N CYS A 73 8.31 22.49 -22.87
CA CYS A 73 8.10 22.71 -21.44
C CYS A 73 9.20 23.60 -20.87
N SER A 74 8.90 24.29 -19.78
CA SER A 74 9.90 24.97 -18.96
C SER A 74 10.77 23.96 -18.22
N LYS A 75 11.95 24.40 -17.75
CA LYS A 75 12.78 23.62 -16.82
C LYS A 75 12.01 23.24 -15.57
N ASP A 76 11.22 24.17 -15.04
CA ASP A 76 10.38 23.92 -13.87
C ASP A 76 9.37 22.81 -14.18
N GLU A 77 8.63 22.87 -15.29
CA GLU A 77 7.68 21.80 -15.67
C GLU A 77 8.36 20.45 -15.95
N LEU A 78 9.57 20.45 -16.51
CA LEU A 78 10.35 19.24 -16.70
C LEU A 78 10.77 18.62 -15.36
N ASP A 79 11.12 19.47 -14.38
CA ASP A 79 11.53 19.08 -13.03
C ASP A 79 10.35 18.73 -12.11
N HIS A 80 9.11 19.03 -12.54
CA HIS A 80 7.88 18.74 -11.80
C HIS A 80 7.10 17.53 -12.35
N GLN A 81 7.68 16.75 -13.27
CA GLN A 81 7.04 15.49 -13.69
C GLN A 81 7.20 14.43 -12.60
N PRO A 82 6.14 13.67 -12.28
CA PRO A 82 6.27 12.52 -11.39
C PRO A 82 7.27 11.50 -11.95
N PRO A 83 8.08 10.85 -11.11
CA PRO A 83 8.99 9.81 -11.54
C PRO A 83 8.25 8.62 -12.16
N THR A 84 8.90 7.99 -13.14
CA THR A 84 8.38 6.81 -13.86
C THR A 84 9.06 5.55 -13.34
N PRO A 85 8.32 4.49 -12.96
CA PRO A 85 8.90 3.20 -12.57
C PRO A 85 9.94 2.72 -13.59
N GLY A 86 11.14 2.37 -13.11
CA GLY A 86 12.29 2.01 -13.95
C GLY A 86 13.41 3.05 -13.95
N ASP A 87 13.10 4.31 -13.64
CA ASP A 87 14.06 5.41 -13.71
C ASP A 87 14.47 5.91 -12.31
N ASP A 88 15.77 6.18 -12.13
CA ASP A 88 16.26 6.93 -10.97
C ASP A 88 15.83 8.40 -11.06
N PHE A 89 15.57 9.05 -9.93
CA PHE A 89 15.21 10.46 -9.90
C PHE A 89 15.73 11.18 -8.66
N ASN A 90 15.59 12.50 -8.63
CA ASN A 90 15.85 13.33 -7.46
C ASN A 90 14.56 14.05 -7.06
N THR A 91 14.22 13.99 -5.78
CA THR A 91 13.13 14.76 -5.18
C THR A 91 13.69 16.13 -4.74
N PRO A 92 13.31 17.25 -5.38
CA PRO A 92 13.81 18.56 -5.01
C PRO A 92 13.13 19.04 -3.71
N LEU A 93 13.94 19.39 -2.71
CA LEU A 93 13.48 19.91 -1.41
C LEU A 93 13.76 21.42 -1.29
N SER A 94 13.17 22.01 -0.26
CA SER A 94 13.40 23.43 0.05
C SER A 94 14.90 23.71 0.30
N GLY A 95 15.36 24.91 -0.06
CA GLY A 95 16.77 25.30 0.12
C GLY A 95 17.75 24.77 -0.94
N GLY A 96 17.26 24.15 -2.01
CA GLY A 96 18.11 23.66 -3.12
C GLY A 96 18.85 22.36 -2.80
N VAL A 97 18.25 21.54 -1.93
CA VAL A 97 18.75 20.22 -1.54
C VAL A 97 17.93 19.17 -2.29
N ASP A 98 18.59 18.15 -2.84
CA ASP A 98 17.92 17.05 -3.54
C ASP A 98 17.98 15.77 -2.73
N LEU A 99 16.92 14.98 -2.78
CA LEU A 99 16.85 13.62 -2.24
C LEU A 99 16.85 12.63 -3.41
N GLY A 100 18.00 12.03 -3.68
CA GLY A 100 18.15 11.04 -4.75
C GLY A 100 17.48 9.72 -4.41
N MET A 101 16.79 9.13 -5.38
CA MET A 101 15.99 7.93 -5.26
C MET A 101 16.34 6.97 -6.40
N ASN A 102 16.82 5.77 -6.07
CA ASN A 102 17.17 4.76 -7.06
C ASN A 102 16.03 3.75 -7.22
N TRP A 103 15.71 3.37 -8.46
CA TRP A 103 14.72 2.34 -8.74
C TRP A 103 15.27 0.95 -8.39
N ILE A 104 14.47 0.20 -7.64
CA ILE A 104 14.75 -1.18 -7.26
C ILE A 104 13.72 -2.07 -7.95
N GLU A 105 14.20 -2.88 -8.90
CA GLU A 105 13.35 -3.85 -9.62
C GLU A 105 12.72 -4.88 -8.68
N PRO A 106 11.49 -5.35 -8.91
CA PRO A 106 10.94 -6.48 -8.17
C PRO A 106 11.77 -7.74 -8.41
N GLY A 107 11.74 -8.65 -7.45
CA GLY A 107 12.46 -9.91 -7.60
C GLY A 107 12.45 -10.78 -6.36
N THR A 108 13.09 -11.93 -6.50
CA THR A 108 13.17 -12.94 -5.46
C THR A 108 14.60 -13.11 -4.98
N PHE A 109 14.81 -13.18 -3.67
CA PHE A 109 16.15 -13.33 -3.08
C PHE A 109 16.15 -14.23 -1.83
N MET A 110 17.36 -14.58 -1.39
CA MET A 110 17.60 -15.18 -0.07
C MET A 110 17.80 -14.11 0.98
N MET A 111 16.80 -13.98 1.85
CA MET A 111 16.88 -13.15 3.06
C MET A 111 17.48 -13.98 4.21
N GLY A 112 18.31 -13.36 5.05
CA GLY A 112 19.02 -14.02 6.15
C GLY A 112 20.43 -14.53 5.78
N SER A 113 21.12 -15.13 6.74
CA SER A 113 22.52 -15.58 6.62
C SER A 113 22.66 -17.11 6.63
N PRO A 114 23.58 -17.68 5.83
CA PRO A 114 23.83 -19.12 5.87
C PRO A 114 24.45 -19.53 7.21
N GLU A 115 24.27 -20.78 7.62
CA GLU A 115 24.68 -21.27 8.95
C GLU A 115 26.18 -21.08 9.24
N ASP A 116 27.01 -21.03 8.21
CA ASP A 116 28.46 -20.86 8.28
C ASP A 116 28.95 -19.41 8.09
N GLU A 117 28.04 -18.43 7.93
CA GLU A 117 28.44 -17.01 7.86
C GLU A 117 29.00 -16.54 9.21
N LEU A 118 30.24 -16.06 9.18
CA LEU A 118 30.91 -15.58 10.38
C LEU A 118 30.20 -14.32 10.93
N GLY A 119 29.86 -14.35 12.22
CA GLY A 119 29.14 -13.25 12.88
C GLY A 119 27.61 -13.34 12.80
N ARG A 120 27.05 -14.37 12.16
CA ARG A 120 25.63 -14.70 12.15
C ARG A 120 25.00 -14.72 13.55
N SER A 121 23.75 -14.27 13.62
CA SER A 121 22.86 -14.45 14.79
C SER A 121 21.78 -15.50 14.50
N ASP A 122 21.20 -16.11 15.54
CA ASP A 122 20.22 -17.18 15.39
C ASP A 122 18.86 -16.73 14.81
N ASP A 123 18.57 -15.42 14.83
CA ASP A 123 17.34 -14.80 14.29
C ASP A 123 17.47 -14.35 12.83
N GLU A 124 18.53 -14.78 12.14
CA GLU A 124 18.87 -14.45 10.75
C GLU A 124 18.71 -15.68 9.83
N ILE A 125 17.72 -16.55 10.09
CA ILE A 125 17.52 -17.80 9.33
C ILE A 125 17.23 -17.50 7.85
N GLN A 126 17.90 -18.25 6.96
CA GLN A 126 17.68 -18.12 5.53
C GLN A 126 16.30 -18.60 5.07
N HIS A 127 15.60 -17.75 4.31
CA HIS A 127 14.31 -18.06 3.71
C HIS A 127 14.08 -17.22 2.44
N GLN A 128 13.20 -17.70 1.55
CA GLN A 128 12.92 -17.06 0.27
C GLN A 128 11.92 -15.93 0.40
N VAL A 129 12.28 -14.77 -0.13
CA VAL A 129 11.41 -13.61 -0.18
C VAL A 129 11.24 -13.18 -1.63
N THR A 130 9.99 -13.00 -2.07
CA THR A 130 9.64 -12.40 -3.35
C THR A 130 9.03 -11.02 -3.13
N LEU A 131 9.65 -9.98 -3.69
CA LEU A 131 9.07 -8.65 -3.79
C LEU A 131 8.37 -8.54 -5.15
N THR A 132 7.06 -8.36 -5.17
CA THR A 132 6.27 -8.41 -6.41
C THR A 132 6.22 -7.08 -7.15
N SER A 133 6.48 -5.98 -6.43
CA SER A 133 6.46 -4.62 -6.97
C SER A 133 7.82 -3.97 -6.79
N GLY A 134 8.28 -3.28 -7.83
CA GLY A 134 9.43 -2.40 -7.70
C GLY A 134 9.09 -1.17 -6.86
N TYR A 135 10.13 -0.54 -6.33
CA TYR A 135 10.03 0.64 -5.47
C TYR A 135 11.28 1.48 -5.63
N TRP A 136 11.21 2.75 -5.25
CA TRP A 136 12.44 3.53 -5.13
C TRP A 136 12.95 3.50 -3.70
N LEU A 137 14.26 3.45 -3.57
CA LEU A 137 14.94 3.58 -2.29
C LEU A 137 15.89 4.76 -2.35
N GLY A 138 15.96 5.54 -1.27
CA GLY A 138 16.87 6.67 -1.14
C GLY A 138 18.30 6.23 -1.48
N LYS A 139 18.98 7.01 -2.32
CA LYS A 139 20.36 6.73 -2.75
C LYS A 139 21.34 6.71 -1.58
N TYR A 140 21.06 7.54 -0.59
CA TYR A 140 21.80 7.72 0.66
C TYR A 140 20.86 7.59 1.85
N GLU A 141 21.42 7.46 3.05
CA GLU A 141 20.72 7.82 4.29
C GLU A 141 20.17 9.26 4.18
N VAL A 142 19.05 9.56 4.85
CA VAL A 142 18.52 10.93 4.87
C VAL A 142 19.54 11.85 5.55
N THR A 143 19.97 12.89 4.85
CA THR A 143 20.96 13.85 5.36
C THR A 143 20.32 14.88 6.30
N GLN A 144 21.14 15.53 7.11
CA GLN A 144 20.68 16.61 7.99
C GLN A 144 20.03 17.76 7.22
N ALA A 145 20.56 18.13 6.06
CA ALA A 145 19.97 19.17 5.23
C ALA A 145 18.60 18.77 4.65
N GLN A 146 18.45 17.51 4.22
CA GLN A 146 17.15 16.98 3.76
C GLN A 146 16.13 16.92 4.89
N TYR A 147 16.53 16.46 6.08
CA TYR A 147 15.67 16.40 7.25
C TYR A 147 15.20 17.80 7.67
N GLU A 148 16.11 18.77 7.74
CA GLU A 148 15.80 20.16 8.07
C GLU A 148 14.89 20.81 7.00
N ALA A 149 15.09 20.49 5.72
CA ALA A 149 14.26 21.01 4.62
C ALA A 149 12.79 20.55 4.68
N VAL A 150 12.51 19.38 5.28
CA VAL A 150 11.15 18.81 5.40
C VAL A 150 10.53 19.12 6.77
N THR A 151 11.32 19.09 7.85
CA THR A 151 10.82 19.19 9.22
C THR A 151 11.01 20.56 9.86
N GLY A 152 11.98 21.34 9.40
CA GLY A 152 12.42 22.59 10.01
C GLY A 152 13.36 22.40 11.22
N GLU A 153 13.79 21.18 11.51
CA GLU A 153 14.60 20.84 12.68
C GLU A 153 15.85 20.02 12.33
N ASN A 154 16.82 19.96 13.23
CA ASN A 154 18.01 19.11 13.10
C ASN A 154 18.41 18.53 14.48
N PRO A 155 17.97 17.29 14.80
CA PRO A 155 18.20 16.67 16.10
C PRO A 155 19.61 16.07 16.27
N SER A 156 20.41 16.05 15.21
CA SER A 156 21.67 15.30 15.16
C SER A 156 22.72 15.81 16.14
N ARG A 157 23.47 14.91 16.76
CA ARG A 157 24.61 15.22 17.62
C ARG A 157 25.79 15.75 16.80
N PHE A 158 26.16 15.06 15.72
CA PHE A 158 27.20 15.53 14.82
C PHE A 158 26.59 16.52 13.83
N LYS A 159 27.31 17.56 13.43
CA LYS A 159 26.75 18.65 12.62
C LYS A 159 27.46 18.76 11.28
N GLY A 160 26.67 18.71 10.21
CA GLY A 160 27.12 18.92 8.82
C GLY A 160 25.97 18.60 7.86
N ALA A 161 25.77 19.45 6.85
CA ALA A 161 24.64 19.36 5.92
C ALA A 161 24.52 17.98 5.26
N ASP A 162 25.66 17.42 4.83
CA ASP A 162 25.74 16.15 4.10
C ASP A 162 25.92 14.93 5.03
N LEU A 163 25.98 15.13 6.35
CA LEU A 163 25.99 14.01 7.30
C LEU A 163 24.59 13.38 7.35
N PRO A 164 24.46 12.07 7.63
CA PRO A 164 23.16 11.48 7.92
C PRO A 164 22.52 12.15 9.14
N VAL A 165 21.20 12.27 9.11
CA VAL A 165 20.44 12.66 10.28
C VAL A 165 20.43 11.51 11.29
N GLU A 166 20.84 11.78 12.52
CA GLU A 166 20.75 10.85 13.65
C GLU A 166 20.09 11.51 14.88
N ASN A 167 19.85 10.71 15.93
CA ASN A 167 18.90 10.99 17.02
C ASN A 167 17.46 11.18 16.54
N VAL A 168 17.04 10.38 15.56
CA VAL A 168 15.66 10.37 15.06
C VAL A 168 15.00 9.07 15.48
N SER A 169 13.84 9.18 16.12
CA SER A 169 13.02 8.03 16.50
C SER A 169 12.30 7.45 15.28
N TRP A 170 11.78 6.23 15.40
CA TRP A 170 11.01 5.64 14.31
C TRP A 170 9.75 6.47 14.00
N GLU A 171 9.11 7.02 15.03
CA GLU A 171 7.93 7.89 14.90
C GLU A 171 8.28 9.17 14.13
N GLU A 172 9.37 9.85 14.49
CA GLU A 172 9.84 11.05 13.79
C GLU A 172 10.29 10.76 12.35
N ALA A 173 10.84 9.58 12.08
CA ALA A 173 11.19 9.15 10.73
C ALA A 173 9.94 8.91 9.87
N MET A 174 8.89 8.31 10.43
CA MET A 174 7.60 8.16 9.77
C MET A 174 6.90 9.51 9.55
N ASP A 175 6.97 10.42 10.52
CA ASP A 175 6.44 11.79 10.37
C ASP A 175 7.17 12.55 9.26
N PHE A 176 8.49 12.39 9.12
CA PHE A 176 9.25 12.91 7.98
C PHE A 176 8.69 12.36 6.66
N CYS A 177 8.47 11.05 6.57
CA CYS A 177 7.95 10.40 5.36
C CYS A 177 6.54 10.89 5.00
N ALA A 178 5.67 11.04 6.00
CA ALA A 178 4.32 11.58 5.82
C ALA A 178 4.35 13.03 5.34
N LYS A 179 5.17 13.89 5.95
CA LYS A 179 5.36 15.29 5.51
C LYS A 179 5.92 15.38 4.11
N LEU A 180 6.92 14.55 3.77
CA LEU A 180 7.48 14.50 2.43
C LEU A 180 6.44 14.07 1.38
N THR A 181 5.59 13.10 1.73
CA THR A 181 4.47 12.67 0.89
C THR A 181 3.53 13.83 0.59
N GLU A 182 3.10 14.58 1.61
CA GLU A 182 2.21 15.74 1.40
C GLU A 182 2.90 16.86 0.62
N ILE A 183 4.18 17.15 0.88
CA ILE A 183 4.95 18.16 0.13
C ILE A 183 5.00 17.82 -1.37
N GLU A 184 5.34 16.58 -1.71
CA GLU A 184 5.45 16.16 -3.12
C GLU A 184 4.09 16.03 -3.80
N LYS A 185 3.05 15.67 -3.04
CA LYS A 185 1.66 15.63 -3.51
C LYS A 185 1.13 17.02 -3.81
N ASP A 186 1.30 17.97 -2.89
CA ASP A 186 0.91 19.37 -3.08
C ASP A 186 1.66 20.03 -4.23
N ALA A 187 2.91 19.61 -4.46
CA ALA A 187 3.70 20.06 -5.59
C ALA A 187 3.37 19.36 -6.93
N GLY A 188 2.50 18.35 -6.92
CA GLY A 188 2.17 17.55 -8.11
C GLY A 188 3.31 16.67 -8.64
N ARG A 189 4.35 16.44 -7.83
CA ARG A 189 5.54 15.66 -8.17
C ARG A 189 5.49 14.21 -7.68
N LEU A 190 4.54 13.89 -6.80
CA LEU A 190 4.29 12.53 -6.35
C LEU A 190 3.49 11.76 -7.41
N PRO A 191 3.96 10.58 -7.88
CA PRO A 191 3.16 9.76 -8.77
C PRO A 191 1.85 9.35 -8.09
N ALA A 192 0.76 9.31 -8.86
CA ALA A 192 -0.54 8.93 -8.33
C ALA A 192 -0.48 7.52 -7.70
N GLY A 193 -0.98 7.40 -6.47
CA GLY A 193 -0.96 6.15 -5.73
C GLY A 193 0.43 5.72 -5.28
N TYR A 194 1.36 6.64 -5.04
CA TYR A 194 2.63 6.39 -4.35
C TYR A 194 2.72 7.19 -3.05
N GLU A 195 3.50 6.72 -2.09
CA GLU A 195 3.80 7.41 -0.83
C GLU A 195 5.26 7.18 -0.40
N TYR A 196 5.82 8.14 0.33
CA TYR A 196 7.10 7.96 1.01
C TYR A 196 6.89 7.24 2.35
N THR A 197 7.76 6.30 2.66
CA THR A 197 7.75 5.49 3.90
C THR A 197 9.18 5.04 4.25
N LEU A 198 9.35 4.39 5.40
CA LEU A 198 10.53 3.55 5.64
C LEU A 198 10.44 2.26 4.80
N PRO A 199 11.57 1.71 4.30
CA PRO A 199 11.58 0.42 3.63
C PRO A 199 11.17 -0.70 4.61
N THR A 200 10.55 -1.76 4.09
CA THR A 200 10.43 -3.00 4.86
C THR A 200 11.80 -3.60 5.13
N GLU A 201 11.92 -4.47 6.13
CA GLU A 201 13.16 -5.17 6.44
C GLU A 201 13.63 -6.01 5.23
N ALA A 202 12.67 -6.61 4.51
CA ALA A 202 12.92 -7.35 3.28
C ALA A 202 13.36 -6.45 2.11
N GLN A 203 12.70 -5.31 1.90
CA GLN A 203 13.11 -4.32 0.91
C GLN A 203 14.55 -3.85 1.20
N TRP A 204 14.83 -3.48 2.44
CA TRP A 204 16.14 -3.03 2.86
C TRP A 204 17.23 -4.08 2.59
N GLU A 205 17.02 -5.34 2.98
CA GLU A 205 18.03 -6.39 2.76
C GLU A 205 18.21 -6.72 1.28
N TYR A 206 17.12 -6.77 0.52
CA TYR A 206 17.17 -6.98 -0.94
C TYR A 206 18.01 -5.92 -1.63
N ALA A 207 17.72 -4.65 -1.31
CA ALA A 207 18.43 -3.50 -1.81
C ALA A 207 19.90 -3.47 -1.36
N CYS A 208 20.19 -3.76 -0.09
CA CYS A 208 21.53 -3.85 0.46
C CYS A 208 22.38 -4.86 -0.34
N ARG A 209 21.84 -6.08 -0.52
CA ARG A 209 22.52 -7.18 -1.21
C ARG A 209 22.80 -6.91 -2.68
N ALA A 210 21.91 -6.22 -3.37
CA ALA A 210 22.01 -5.91 -4.80
C ALA A 210 22.47 -7.11 -5.67
N GLY A 211 21.90 -8.29 -5.39
CA GLY A 211 22.19 -9.54 -6.10
C GLY A 211 23.30 -10.42 -5.49
N THR A 212 24.02 -9.96 -4.48
CA THR A 212 25.00 -10.79 -3.74
C THR A 212 24.35 -11.67 -2.67
N THR A 213 24.98 -12.80 -2.36
CA THR A 213 24.57 -13.71 -1.27
C THR A 213 25.53 -13.67 -0.08
N THR A 214 26.51 -12.76 -0.09
CA THR A 214 27.56 -12.63 0.92
C THR A 214 27.17 -11.67 2.04
N ALA A 215 27.98 -11.63 3.09
CA ALA A 215 27.79 -10.74 4.23
C ALA A 215 27.82 -9.26 3.84
N PHE A 216 28.60 -8.90 2.81
CA PHE A 216 28.69 -7.55 2.27
C PHE A 216 28.32 -7.47 0.79
N ASN A 217 27.81 -6.33 0.36
CA ASN A 217 27.34 -6.05 -1.00
C ASN A 217 28.42 -6.08 -2.09
N ASN A 218 29.70 -6.07 -1.73
CA ASN A 218 30.85 -6.15 -2.65
C ASN A 218 31.24 -7.61 -2.96
N GLY A 219 30.44 -8.60 -2.53
CA GLY A 219 30.70 -10.01 -2.80
C GLY A 219 31.67 -10.67 -1.83
N THR A 220 31.92 -10.06 -0.66
CA THR A 220 32.87 -10.57 0.35
C THR A 220 32.20 -10.88 1.69
N ASN A 221 32.84 -11.73 2.49
CA ASN A 221 32.41 -12.11 3.84
C ASN A 221 33.40 -11.59 4.89
N ILE A 222 33.02 -11.66 6.16
CA ILE A 222 33.98 -11.50 7.25
C ILE A 222 34.90 -12.73 7.25
N GLU A 223 36.21 -12.51 7.17
CA GLU A 223 37.19 -13.60 7.13
C GLU A 223 37.59 -14.05 8.54
N ALA A 224 37.89 -15.33 8.74
CA ALA A 224 38.26 -15.86 10.06
C ALA A 224 39.58 -15.28 10.64
N SER A 225 40.42 -14.68 9.79
CA SER A 225 41.61 -13.92 10.21
C SER A 225 41.29 -12.51 10.72
N GLU A 226 40.11 -12.00 10.42
CA GLU A 226 39.57 -10.74 10.92
C GLU A 226 38.92 -11.08 12.28
N GLN A 227 39.25 -10.33 13.32
CA GLN A 227 38.50 -10.50 14.57
C GLN A 227 37.06 -10.06 14.26
N ILE A 228 36.06 -10.87 14.61
CA ILE A 228 34.63 -10.56 14.39
C ILE A 228 34.26 -9.15 14.91
N TYR A 229 35.00 -8.70 15.92
CA TYR A 229 34.91 -7.40 16.57
C TYR A 229 36.07 -6.47 16.25
N GLY A 230 36.80 -6.69 15.15
CA GLY A 230 38.04 -6.00 14.76
C GLY A 230 37.96 -5.28 13.42
N GLU A 231 39.13 -4.86 12.93
CA GLU A 231 39.28 -4.34 11.56
C GLU A 231 38.83 -5.38 10.54
N CYS A 232 38.05 -4.94 9.56
CA CYS A 232 37.54 -5.74 8.46
C CYS A 232 37.85 -5.03 7.14
N PRO A 233 38.98 -5.36 6.48
CA PRO A 233 39.35 -4.81 5.19
C PRO A 233 38.25 -4.89 4.13
N ASN A 234 37.44 -5.94 4.18
CA ASN A 234 36.31 -6.14 3.28
C ASN A 234 35.17 -5.11 3.46
N LEU A 235 35.08 -4.47 4.63
CA LEU A 235 34.14 -3.39 4.94
C LEU A 235 34.73 -1.99 4.71
N ASP A 236 36.07 -1.84 4.71
CA ASP A 236 36.73 -0.54 4.66
C ASP A 236 36.39 0.29 3.41
N GLU A 237 36.16 -0.35 2.26
CA GLU A 237 35.87 0.34 1.01
C GLU A 237 34.40 0.74 0.84
N ILE A 238 33.49 0.10 1.59
CA ILE A 238 32.04 0.20 1.40
C ILE A 238 31.29 0.76 2.62
N GLY A 239 31.97 0.94 3.76
CA GLY A 239 31.30 1.36 4.99
C GLY A 239 32.14 2.14 5.98
N TRP A 240 31.47 3.00 6.76
CA TRP A 240 32.03 3.71 7.91
C TRP A 240 31.64 2.97 9.20
N TYR A 241 32.55 2.21 9.79
CA TYR A 241 32.32 1.45 11.01
C TYR A 241 33.35 1.83 12.08
N TYR A 242 33.24 1.25 13.27
CA TYR A 242 34.04 1.63 14.44
C TYR A 242 35.53 1.88 14.16
N TYR A 243 36.18 1.03 13.35
CA TYR A 243 37.63 1.07 13.15
C TYR A 243 38.11 2.11 12.14
N ASN A 244 37.25 2.58 11.24
CA ASN A 244 37.62 3.53 10.20
C ASN A 244 36.85 4.85 10.26
N SER A 245 35.91 5.02 11.20
CA SER A 245 35.01 6.17 11.27
C SER A 245 35.53 7.34 12.11
N ASP A 246 36.64 7.19 12.83
CA ASP A 246 37.07 8.15 13.87
C ASP A 246 35.98 8.43 14.93
N ASN A 247 35.09 7.46 15.18
CA ASN A 247 33.99 7.52 16.15
C ASN A 247 33.01 8.70 15.91
N LYS A 248 32.66 8.94 14.66
CA LYS A 248 31.64 9.93 14.22
C LYS A 248 30.96 9.51 12.92
N THR A 249 29.84 10.15 12.60
CA THR A 249 29.22 10.07 11.27
C THR A 249 30.07 10.80 10.22
N HIS A 250 29.96 10.36 8.97
CA HIS A 250 30.64 10.95 7.82
C HIS A 250 29.63 11.38 6.76
N PRO A 251 30.02 12.31 5.86
CA PRO A 251 29.15 12.69 4.74
C PRO A 251 28.76 11.46 3.92
N VAL A 252 27.48 11.38 3.56
CA VAL A 252 26.95 10.27 2.77
C VAL A 252 27.66 10.17 1.42
N GLY A 253 27.77 8.96 0.88
CA GLY A 253 28.30 8.72 -0.45
C GLY A 253 29.83 8.78 -0.59
N GLN A 254 30.58 8.77 0.53
CA GLN A 254 32.05 8.79 0.51
C GLN A 254 32.69 7.41 0.33
N LYS A 255 31.95 6.33 0.57
CA LYS A 255 32.36 4.94 0.33
C LYS A 255 31.80 4.43 -1.01
N LEU A 256 32.23 3.26 -1.45
CA LEU A 256 31.75 2.68 -2.70
C LEU A 256 30.27 2.26 -2.56
N PRO A 257 29.44 2.47 -3.60
CA PRO A 257 28.06 1.99 -3.60
C PRO A 257 27.99 0.49 -3.90
N ASN A 258 26.82 -0.09 -3.69
CA ASN A 258 26.51 -1.42 -4.21
C ASN A 258 26.25 -1.41 -5.73
N ALA A 259 25.96 -2.58 -6.31
CA ALA A 259 25.70 -2.75 -7.74
C ALA A 259 24.47 -1.97 -8.27
N TRP A 260 23.59 -1.50 -7.39
CA TRP A 260 22.41 -0.69 -7.72
C TRP A 260 22.58 0.79 -7.38
N GLY A 261 23.80 1.22 -7.06
CA GLY A 261 24.11 2.63 -6.83
C GLY A 261 23.67 3.19 -5.47
N LEU A 262 23.32 2.31 -4.51
CA LEU A 262 23.01 2.69 -3.14
C LEU A 262 24.29 2.75 -2.30
N TYR A 263 24.44 3.82 -1.54
CA TYR A 263 25.60 4.09 -0.70
C TYR A 263 25.29 3.89 0.77
N ASP A 264 26.34 3.68 1.57
CA ASP A 264 26.26 3.63 3.04
C ASP A 264 25.32 2.54 3.57
N MET A 265 25.04 1.50 2.76
CA MET A 265 24.23 0.33 3.18
C MET A 265 24.92 -0.50 4.29
N HIS A 266 26.18 -0.19 4.59
CA HIS A 266 26.99 -0.82 5.62
C HIS A 266 27.70 0.27 6.45
N GLY A 267 27.34 0.44 7.71
CA GLY A 267 27.92 1.44 8.60
C GLY A 267 27.29 2.83 8.47
N ASN A 268 28.06 3.87 8.80
CA ASN A 268 27.63 5.24 9.05
C ASN A 268 26.58 5.32 10.16
N VAL A 269 25.28 5.23 9.86
CA VAL A 269 24.24 5.05 10.87
C VAL A 269 23.41 3.80 10.62
N PHE A 270 22.89 3.24 11.70
CA PHE A 270 21.85 2.24 11.58
C PHE A 270 20.61 2.87 10.92
N GLU A 271 19.86 2.08 10.17
CA GLU A 271 18.67 2.55 9.45
C GLU A 271 17.40 1.89 10.02
N TRP A 272 16.42 2.70 10.39
CA TRP A 272 15.08 2.22 10.73
C TRP A 272 14.38 1.55 9.54
N CYS A 273 13.73 0.41 9.79
CA CYS A 273 12.81 -0.24 8.85
C CYS A 273 11.35 -0.13 9.35
N LEU A 274 10.40 -0.36 8.45
CA LEU A 274 8.96 -0.30 8.72
C LEU A 274 8.51 -1.39 9.72
N ASP A 275 9.09 -2.58 9.60
CA ASP A 275 8.66 -3.82 10.21
C ASP A 275 8.72 -3.78 11.73
N ARG A 276 7.73 -4.41 12.38
CA ARG A 276 7.89 -4.85 13.76
C ARG A 276 8.76 -6.08 13.76
N LYS A 277 9.72 -6.15 14.68
CA LYS A 277 10.65 -7.29 14.73
C LYS A 277 9.88 -8.58 15.00
N SER A 278 9.94 -9.49 14.04
CA SER A 278 9.37 -10.83 14.11
C SER A 278 10.42 -11.90 13.81
N ARG A 279 10.11 -13.15 14.16
CA ARG A 279 10.90 -14.31 13.71
C ARG A 279 10.72 -14.45 12.20
N TYR A 280 11.82 -14.68 11.47
CA TYR A 280 11.73 -15.03 10.06
C TYR A 280 10.96 -16.34 9.87
N PRO A 281 10.10 -16.43 8.84
CA PRO A 281 9.37 -17.64 8.54
C PRO A 281 10.34 -18.75 8.09
N ASP A 282 9.95 -19.99 8.35
CA ASP A 282 10.72 -21.17 7.87
C ASP A 282 10.38 -21.49 6.39
N GLU A 283 9.48 -20.73 5.76
CA GLU A 283 8.97 -20.94 4.41
C GLU A 283 9.15 -19.70 3.52
N ALA A 284 8.93 -19.89 2.21
CA ALA A 284 8.97 -18.80 1.24
C ALA A 284 7.79 -17.84 1.45
N VAL A 285 8.06 -16.54 1.41
CA VAL A 285 7.05 -15.49 1.57
C VAL A 285 7.11 -14.47 0.44
N THR A 286 6.01 -13.76 0.27
CA THR A 286 5.84 -12.73 -0.76
C THR A 286 5.47 -11.42 -0.07
N ASP A 287 6.17 -10.34 -0.43
CA ASP A 287 6.00 -8.99 0.12
C ASP A 287 5.87 -8.93 1.66
N PRO A 288 6.77 -9.60 2.42
CA PRO A 288 6.62 -9.69 3.86
C PRO A 288 6.75 -8.31 4.52
N VAL A 289 5.86 -8.07 5.49
CA VAL A 289 5.97 -6.99 6.47
C VAL A 289 5.93 -7.64 7.84
N GLY A 290 6.98 -7.47 8.63
CA GLY A 290 7.11 -8.07 9.96
C GLY A 290 5.99 -7.59 10.88
N GLU A 291 5.09 -8.52 11.26
CA GLU A 291 3.97 -8.30 12.19
C GLU A 291 4.30 -8.76 13.62
N GLY A 292 5.50 -8.44 14.12
CA GLY A 292 5.82 -8.68 15.53
C GLY A 292 4.76 -8.10 16.48
N THR A 293 4.54 -8.74 17.62
CA THR A 293 3.52 -8.28 18.60
C THR A 293 3.98 -7.11 19.45
N ASP A 294 5.29 -6.90 19.54
CA ASP A 294 5.91 -5.90 20.42
C ASP A 294 6.18 -4.60 19.65
N ASP A 295 6.25 -3.46 20.35
CA ASP A 295 6.47 -2.13 19.75
C ASP A 295 7.94 -1.88 19.33
N TYR A 296 8.67 -2.95 19.05
CA TYR A 296 10.06 -2.93 18.62
C TYR A 296 10.14 -3.03 17.10
N ARG A 297 10.84 -2.06 16.48
CA ARG A 297 11.00 -1.95 15.03
C ARG A 297 12.33 -2.50 14.58
N ALA A 298 12.38 -3.07 13.38
CA ALA A 298 13.62 -3.59 12.81
C ALA A 298 14.60 -2.44 12.49
N ILE A 299 15.88 -2.68 12.71
CA ILE A 299 17.00 -1.77 12.45
C ILE A 299 18.10 -2.54 11.70
N ARG A 300 18.66 -1.98 10.64
CA ARG A 300 19.64 -2.65 9.77
C ARG A 300 20.86 -1.75 9.46
N GLY A 301 21.89 -2.31 8.82
CA GLY A 301 23.01 -1.54 8.24
C GLY A 301 24.27 -1.41 9.09
N GLY A 302 24.19 -1.44 10.42
CA GLY A 302 25.35 -1.17 11.28
C GLY A 302 25.59 0.33 11.46
N SER A 303 26.63 0.74 12.18
CA SER A 303 26.94 2.16 12.38
C SER A 303 28.41 2.42 12.70
N TYR A 304 28.79 3.69 12.80
CA TYR A 304 30.15 4.13 13.08
C TYR A 304 30.69 3.76 14.49
N SER A 305 29.87 3.37 15.47
CA SER A 305 30.19 3.59 16.89
C SER A 305 30.35 2.37 17.81
N TYR A 306 30.01 1.15 17.37
CA TYR A 306 29.96 -0.01 18.27
C TYR A 306 31.21 -0.91 18.21
N TYR A 307 32.10 -0.77 19.20
CA TYR A 307 33.35 -1.55 19.33
C TYR A 307 33.09 -3.06 19.45
N ASP A 308 32.17 -3.47 20.32
CA ASP A 308 31.85 -4.88 20.59
C ASP A 308 30.96 -5.51 19.51
N ASP A 309 30.65 -4.79 18.43
CA ASP A 309 29.83 -5.31 17.32
C ASP A 309 30.43 -5.07 15.91
N GLY A 310 31.53 -4.31 15.80
CA GLY A 310 32.38 -4.14 14.63
C GLY A 310 31.73 -4.34 13.25
N ALA A 311 32.36 -5.19 12.43
CA ALA A 311 31.87 -5.55 11.11
C ALA A 311 30.63 -6.47 11.15
N LYS A 312 30.43 -7.19 12.27
CA LYS A 312 29.32 -8.11 12.47
C LYS A 312 27.95 -7.44 12.28
N ASN A 313 27.74 -6.27 12.88
CA ASN A 313 26.46 -5.57 12.79
C ASN A 313 26.26 -4.80 11.49
N CYS A 314 27.33 -4.67 10.68
CA CYS A 314 27.26 -4.03 9.37
C CYS A 314 26.88 -5.01 8.26
N ARG A 315 26.73 -6.31 8.52
CA ARG A 315 26.39 -7.30 7.48
C ARG A 315 24.98 -7.07 6.91
N SER A 316 24.76 -7.48 5.66
CA SER A 316 23.47 -7.44 4.98
C SER A 316 22.35 -8.11 5.79
N ALA A 317 22.63 -9.24 6.45
CA ALA A 317 21.65 -10.00 7.23
C ALA A 317 21.55 -9.58 8.71
N ALA A 318 22.43 -8.69 9.21
CA ALA A 318 22.49 -8.38 10.63
C ALA A 318 21.24 -7.63 11.09
N ARG A 319 20.52 -8.19 12.07
CA ARG A 319 19.27 -7.64 12.58
C ARG A 319 19.46 -6.97 13.92
N ASN A 320 19.00 -5.74 14.04
CA ASN A 320 18.89 -5.04 15.32
C ASN A 320 17.45 -4.53 15.52
N THR A 321 17.16 -3.98 16.70
CA THR A 321 15.83 -3.46 17.01
C THR A 321 15.86 -2.36 18.06
N GLY A 322 14.87 -1.48 18.02
CA GLY A 322 14.62 -0.48 19.04
C GLY A 322 13.13 -0.21 19.19
N SER A 323 12.72 0.31 20.35
CA SER A 323 11.35 0.80 20.53
C SER A 323 11.08 1.98 19.61
N THR A 324 9.80 2.24 19.26
CA THR A 324 9.43 3.32 18.35
C THR A 324 9.94 4.71 18.76
N SER A 325 10.10 4.95 20.06
CA SER A 325 10.60 6.19 20.65
C SER A 325 12.12 6.22 20.92
N ALA A 326 12.84 5.14 20.59
CA ALA A 326 14.28 5.09 20.82
C ALA A 326 14.98 6.07 19.87
N THR A 327 15.95 6.82 20.39
CA THR A 327 16.86 7.63 19.59
C THR A 327 18.30 7.29 19.97
N SER A 328 19.20 7.36 18.99
CA SER A 328 20.63 7.20 19.20
C SER A 328 21.38 8.07 18.22
N ASN A 329 22.56 8.53 18.61
CA ASN A 329 23.44 9.29 17.76
C ASN A 329 24.18 8.42 16.73
N SER A 330 23.76 7.17 16.58
CA SER A 330 24.22 6.17 15.63
C SER A 330 23.05 5.56 14.84
N LEU A 331 21.85 6.15 14.94
CA LEU A 331 20.61 5.64 14.35
C LEU A 331 19.91 6.77 13.60
N GLY A 332 19.73 6.55 12.31
CA GLY A 332 19.00 7.40 11.38
C GLY A 332 18.06 6.53 10.54
N PHE A 333 17.85 6.93 9.29
CA PHE A 333 16.96 6.20 8.39
C PHE A 333 17.21 6.56 6.93
N ARG A 334 16.66 5.72 6.06
CA ARG A 334 16.56 5.92 4.61
C ARG A 334 15.10 5.86 4.22
N VAL A 335 14.71 6.62 3.20
CA VAL A 335 13.33 6.65 2.71
C VAL A 335 13.14 5.68 1.54
N ALA A 336 11.95 5.12 1.42
CA ALA A 336 11.46 4.43 0.25
C ALA A 336 10.25 5.19 -0.33
N LEU A 337 10.09 5.19 -1.66
CA LEU A 337 8.87 5.59 -2.34
C LEU A 337 8.23 4.32 -2.92
N VAL A 338 7.04 4.00 -2.44
CA VAL A 338 6.35 2.74 -2.75
C VAL A 338 4.94 3.05 -3.25
N ARG A 339 4.34 2.12 -3.98
CA ARG A 339 2.95 2.27 -4.40
C ARG A 339 2.06 2.17 -3.15
N ALA A 340 1.22 3.18 -2.92
CA ALA A 340 0.17 3.14 -1.92
C ALA A 340 -0.70 1.88 -2.17
N GLY A 341 -0.73 0.98 -1.21
CA GLY A 341 -1.39 -0.33 -1.33
C GLY A 341 -0.55 -1.47 -1.94
N SER A 342 0.72 -1.28 -2.34
CA SER A 342 1.65 -2.41 -2.62
C SER A 342 2.32 -2.98 -1.36
N MET A 343 2.04 -2.37 -0.20
CA MET A 343 2.25 -2.98 1.10
C MET A 343 0.87 -3.39 1.58
N GLY A 344 0.64 -4.68 1.88
CA GLY A 344 -0.64 -5.24 2.35
C GLY A 344 -1.24 -4.49 3.54
N LYS A 345 -1.81 -3.31 3.29
CA LYS A 345 -2.34 -2.38 4.28
C LYS A 345 -3.73 -1.93 3.86
N ASN A 346 -4.50 -1.67 4.90
CA ASN A 346 -5.83 -1.09 4.81
C ASN A 346 -5.76 0.27 4.12
N VAL A 347 -6.74 0.58 3.27
CA VAL A 347 -6.85 1.85 2.54
C VAL A 347 -8.09 2.60 2.97
N THR A 348 -8.04 3.92 2.97
CA THR A 348 -9.19 4.78 3.27
C THR A 348 -9.50 5.61 2.03
N ILE A 349 -10.73 5.48 1.52
CA ILE A 349 -11.17 6.12 0.29
C ILE A 349 -12.09 7.30 0.64
N PRO A 350 -11.69 8.56 0.37
CA PRO A 350 -12.53 9.72 0.66
C PRO A 350 -13.69 9.79 -0.35
N LEU A 351 -14.93 9.65 0.13
CA LEU A 351 -16.13 9.71 -0.71
C LEU A 351 -16.74 11.12 -0.76
N ALA A 352 -16.67 11.86 0.36
CA ALA A 352 -17.09 13.25 0.49
C ALA A 352 -16.38 13.91 1.68
N GLU A 353 -16.65 15.20 1.94
CA GLU A 353 -16.17 15.88 3.16
C GLU A 353 -16.64 15.11 4.41
N ASP A 354 -15.68 14.69 5.25
CA ASP A 354 -15.89 13.89 6.46
C ASP A 354 -16.59 12.52 6.24
N VAL A 355 -16.58 11.98 5.01
CA VAL A 355 -17.14 10.65 4.70
C VAL A 355 -16.10 9.78 4.01
N ASP A 356 -15.56 8.83 4.76
CA ASP A 356 -14.51 7.92 4.31
C ASP A 356 -15.00 6.47 4.24
N LEU A 357 -14.42 5.70 3.31
CA LEU A 357 -14.57 4.25 3.20
C LEU A 357 -13.26 3.56 3.53
N ASP A 358 -13.17 2.99 4.74
CA ASP A 358 -12.07 2.11 5.15
C ASP A 358 -12.21 0.73 4.50
N MET A 359 -11.13 0.23 3.91
CA MET A 359 -11.04 -1.11 3.35
C MET A 359 -9.83 -1.85 3.90
N ILE A 360 -10.03 -3.12 4.26
CA ILE A 360 -9.02 -4.00 4.82
C ILE A 360 -8.42 -4.85 3.70
N TRP A 361 -7.08 -4.94 3.63
CA TRP A 361 -6.42 -5.87 2.72
C TRP A 361 -6.65 -7.31 3.19
N ILE A 362 -7.13 -8.15 2.28
CA ILE A 362 -7.34 -9.58 2.52
C ILE A 362 -6.32 -10.35 1.71
N GLU A 363 -5.38 -10.99 2.41
CA GLU A 363 -4.32 -11.79 1.79
C GLU A 363 -4.89 -12.93 0.93
N PRO A 364 -4.22 -13.33 -0.17
CA PRO A 364 -4.56 -14.57 -0.85
C PRO A 364 -4.33 -15.75 0.08
N GLY A 365 -5.08 -16.83 -0.12
CA GLY A 365 -4.96 -17.99 0.73
C GLY A 365 -5.99 -19.06 0.44
N ALA A 366 -5.94 -20.12 1.24
CA ALA A 366 -6.83 -21.25 1.11
C ALA A 366 -7.60 -21.48 2.40
N PHE A 367 -8.89 -21.82 2.28
CA PHE A 367 -9.72 -22.15 3.44
C PHE A 367 -10.76 -23.21 3.09
N LEU A 368 -11.28 -23.84 4.14
CA LEU A 368 -12.39 -24.77 4.04
C LEU A 368 -13.71 -24.00 4.11
N MET A 369 -14.38 -23.87 2.96
CA MET A 369 -15.66 -23.19 2.83
C MET A 369 -16.81 -24.15 3.13
N GLY A 370 -17.87 -23.69 3.81
CA GLY A 370 -19.00 -24.51 4.27
C GLY A 370 -18.88 -24.96 5.73
N SER A 371 -19.83 -25.75 6.22
CA SER A 371 -19.94 -26.15 7.63
C SER A 371 -19.76 -27.67 7.84
N PRO A 372 -19.07 -28.09 8.93
CA PRO A 372 -18.90 -29.49 9.25
C PRO A 372 -20.24 -30.16 9.56
N GLU A 373 -20.36 -31.48 9.34
CA GLU A 373 -21.63 -32.21 9.42
C GLU A 373 -22.36 -32.07 10.76
N ASP A 374 -21.61 -31.82 11.85
CA ASP A 374 -22.10 -31.68 13.22
C ASP A 374 -22.28 -30.23 13.67
N GLU A 375 -22.06 -29.23 12.82
CA GLU A 375 -22.32 -27.83 13.17
C GLU A 375 -23.81 -27.59 13.41
N LEU A 376 -24.14 -27.08 14.60
CA LEU A 376 -25.53 -26.82 14.96
C LEU A 376 -26.12 -25.72 14.06
N GLY A 377 -27.28 -26.02 13.46
CA GLY A 377 -27.95 -25.10 12.54
C GLY A 377 -27.52 -25.19 11.07
N ARG A 378 -26.59 -26.10 10.75
CA ARG A 378 -26.14 -26.42 9.38
C ARG A 378 -27.30 -26.70 8.42
N LYS A 379 -27.15 -26.24 7.18
CA LYS A 379 -28.03 -26.57 6.04
C LYS A 379 -27.36 -27.56 5.08
N ASN A 380 -28.16 -28.15 4.19
CA ASN A 380 -27.69 -29.17 3.26
C ASN A 380 -26.84 -28.58 2.11
N ASP A 381 -26.94 -27.27 1.85
CA ASP A 381 -26.25 -26.53 0.78
C ASP A 381 -24.95 -25.86 1.24
N GLU A 382 -24.41 -26.28 2.39
CA GLU A 382 -23.19 -25.78 3.03
C GLU A 382 -22.09 -26.86 3.09
N VAL A 383 -22.02 -27.74 2.08
CA VAL A 383 -21.04 -28.85 2.03
C VAL A 383 -19.60 -28.33 2.02
N GLN A 384 -18.76 -28.88 2.91
CA GLN A 384 -17.37 -28.46 3.00
C GLN A 384 -16.55 -28.79 1.75
N HIS A 385 -15.83 -27.81 1.24
CA HIS A 385 -14.91 -27.95 0.11
C HIS A 385 -13.77 -26.94 0.22
N GLN A 386 -12.61 -27.28 -0.34
CA GLN A 386 -11.44 -26.42 -0.30
C GLN A 386 -11.57 -25.31 -1.34
N VAL A 387 -11.37 -24.07 -0.92
CA VAL A 387 -11.25 -22.91 -1.81
C VAL A 387 -9.83 -22.35 -1.71
N THR A 388 -9.27 -21.94 -2.85
CA THR A 388 -8.03 -21.15 -2.93
C THR A 388 -8.33 -19.82 -3.62
N LEU A 389 -8.05 -18.71 -2.95
CA LEU A 389 -8.06 -17.37 -3.51
C LEU A 389 -6.62 -17.01 -3.89
N THR A 390 -6.36 -16.80 -5.18
CA THR A 390 -4.99 -16.64 -5.71
C THR A 390 -4.48 -15.21 -5.68
N GLN A 391 -5.38 -14.25 -5.51
CA GLN A 391 -5.06 -12.83 -5.46
C GLN A 391 -5.71 -12.23 -4.22
N GLY A 392 -4.95 -11.37 -3.53
CA GLY A 392 -5.51 -10.54 -2.48
C GLY A 392 -6.43 -9.47 -3.05
N TYR A 393 -7.28 -8.94 -2.20
CA TYR A 393 -8.27 -7.92 -2.52
C TYR A 393 -8.55 -7.09 -1.28
N TRP A 394 -9.02 -5.87 -1.44
CA TRP A 394 -9.52 -5.11 -0.29
C TRP A 394 -11.01 -5.38 -0.09
N LEU A 395 -11.43 -5.46 1.17
CA LEU A 395 -12.83 -5.58 1.56
C LEU A 395 -13.19 -4.48 2.53
N GLY A 396 -14.34 -3.83 2.34
CA GLY A 396 -14.84 -2.79 3.23
C GLY A 396 -14.80 -3.26 4.68
N LYS A 397 -14.19 -2.44 5.56
CA LYS A 397 -14.06 -2.70 7.00
C LYS A 397 -15.43 -2.91 7.66
N TYR A 398 -16.42 -2.19 7.15
CA TYR A 398 -17.81 -2.18 7.57
C TYR A 398 -18.74 -2.52 6.39
N GLU A 399 -20.01 -2.78 6.69
CA GLU A 399 -21.10 -2.62 5.73
C GLU A 399 -21.11 -1.16 5.21
N ILE A 400 -21.54 -0.94 3.95
CA ILE A 400 -21.66 0.43 3.42
C ILE A 400 -22.66 1.21 4.26
N THR A 401 -22.25 2.35 4.79
CA THR A 401 -23.12 3.20 5.62
C THR A 401 -24.08 4.02 4.78
N GLN A 402 -25.11 4.55 5.42
CA GLN A 402 -26.07 5.45 4.77
C GLN A 402 -25.39 6.72 4.23
N ALA A 403 -24.44 7.31 4.98
CA ALA A 403 -23.67 8.45 4.52
C ALA A 403 -22.78 8.12 3.31
N GLN A 404 -22.09 6.97 3.32
CA GLN A 404 -21.27 6.53 2.19
C GLN A 404 -22.13 6.28 0.94
N TYR A 405 -23.28 5.62 1.11
CA TYR A 405 -24.22 5.38 0.00
C TYR A 405 -24.74 6.68 -0.58
N GLU A 406 -25.17 7.62 0.26
CA GLU A 406 -25.68 8.93 -0.16
C GLU A 406 -24.61 9.78 -0.86
N ALA A 407 -23.35 9.71 -0.41
CA ALA A 407 -22.23 10.40 -1.06
C ALA A 407 -22.00 9.96 -2.51
N VAL A 408 -22.16 8.66 -2.80
CA VAL A 408 -21.93 8.10 -4.15
C VAL A 408 -23.18 8.12 -5.02
N MET A 409 -24.35 7.86 -4.42
CA MET A 409 -25.60 7.66 -5.16
C MET A 409 -26.51 8.90 -5.18
N GLY A 410 -26.30 9.84 -4.26
CA GLY A 410 -27.10 11.06 -4.13
C GLY A 410 -28.48 10.85 -3.47
N GLU A 411 -28.74 9.68 -2.91
CA GLU A 411 -29.98 9.35 -2.22
C GLU A 411 -29.75 8.31 -1.10
N ASN A 412 -30.72 8.18 -0.18
CA ASN A 412 -30.67 7.22 0.92
C ASN A 412 -32.00 6.42 1.01
N PRO A 413 -32.03 5.15 0.54
CA PRO A 413 -33.24 4.33 0.49
C PRO A 413 -33.64 3.69 1.83
N SER A 414 -32.78 3.75 2.85
CA SER A 414 -32.93 3.00 4.10
C SER A 414 -34.25 3.29 4.81
N TYR A 415 -34.84 2.25 5.39
CA TYR A 415 -35.94 2.33 6.33
C TYR A 415 -35.51 2.83 7.72
N HIS A 416 -34.46 2.24 8.31
CA HIS A 416 -33.86 2.69 9.55
C HIS A 416 -32.94 3.89 9.25
N LYS A 417 -32.88 4.89 10.12
CA LYS A 417 -32.19 6.16 9.81
C LYS A 417 -31.04 6.47 10.76
N GLY A 418 -29.87 6.72 10.19
CA GLY A 418 -28.68 7.22 10.86
C GLY A 418 -27.48 7.15 9.91
N ALA A 419 -26.65 8.20 9.87
CA ALA A 419 -25.55 8.31 8.90
C ALA A 419 -24.58 7.12 8.95
N ASP A 420 -24.25 6.66 10.16
CA ASP A 420 -23.31 5.56 10.41
C ASP A 420 -23.98 4.17 10.43
N GLN A 421 -25.30 4.09 10.26
CA GLN A 421 -25.99 2.81 10.11
C GLN A 421 -25.74 2.23 8.71
N PRO A 422 -25.79 0.90 8.52
CA PRO A 422 -25.70 0.33 7.19
C PRO A 422 -26.84 0.84 6.31
N VAL A 423 -26.54 1.00 5.02
CA VAL A 423 -27.58 1.19 4.01
C VAL A 423 -28.36 -0.12 3.86
N GLU A 424 -29.68 -0.03 3.89
CA GLU A 424 -30.57 -1.15 3.59
C GLU A 424 -31.71 -0.73 2.66
N LYS A 425 -32.59 -1.67 2.30
CA LYS A 425 -33.54 -1.51 1.18
C LYS A 425 -32.86 -1.34 -0.17
N VAL A 426 -31.64 -1.85 -0.31
CA VAL A 426 -30.89 -1.85 -1.56
C VAL A 426 -31.04 -3.20 -2.25
N ARG A 427 -31.42 -3.17 -3.52
CA ARG A 427 -31.44 -4.35 -4.39
C ARG A 427 -30.00 -4.70 -4.77
N TRP A 428 -29.78 -5.93 -5.21
CA TRP A 428 -28.46 -6.35 -5.70
C TRP A 428 -27.95 -5.46 -6.85
N ASN A 429 -28.84 -5.07 -7.77
CA ASN A 429 -28.49 -4.16 -8.86
C ASN A 429 -28.13 -2.75 -8.35
N ASP A 430 -28.75 -2.27 -7.27
CA ASP A 430 -28.43 -0.95 -6.71
C ASP A 430 -27.03 -0.97 -6.07
N ALA A 431 -26.68 -2.09 -5.40
CA ALA A 431 -25.35 -2.30 -4.84
C ALA A 431 -24.26 -2.40 -5.92
N MET A 432 -24.55 -3.06 -7.06
CA MET A 432 -23.64 -3.05 -8.21
C MET A 432 -23.54 -1.66 -8.86
N GLU A 433 -24.64 -0.92 -8.98
CA GLU A 433 -24.61 0.45 -9.50
C GLU A 433 -23.74 1.36 -8.60
N PHE A 434 -23.84 1.22 -7.28
CA PHE A 434 -22.92 1.89 -6.35
C PHE A 434 -21.46 1.55 -6.67
N CYS A 435 -21.14 0.27 -6.83
CA CYS A 435 -19.78 -0.19 -7.14
C CYS A 435 -19.27 0.35 -8.49
N GLU A 436 -20.12 0.37 -9.52
CA GLU A 436 -19.81 0.92 -10.83
C GLU A 436 -19.56 2.43 -10.78
N LYS A 437 -20.38 3.19 -10.03
CA LYS A 437 -20.17 4.63 -9.84
C LYS A 437 -18.89 4.92 -9.06
N LEU A 438 -18.65 4.20 -7.96
CA LEU A 438 -17.42 4.36 -7.18
C LEU A 438 -16.19 4.05 -8.03
N THR A 439 -16.25 2.98 -8.83
CA THR A 439 -15.22 2.66 -9.83
C THR A 439 -14.99 3.79 -10.82
N ALA A 440 -16.05 4.40 -11.36
CA ALA A 440 -15.92 5.53 -12.29
C ALA A 440 -15.31 6.76 -11.63
N ILE A 441 -15.77 7.11 -10.42
CA ILE A 441 -15.27 8.24 -9.62
C ILE A 441 -13.78 8.08 -9.33
N GLU A 442 -13.38 6.93 -8.79
CA GLU A 442 -11.98 6.68 -8.41
C GLU A 442 -11.07 6.56 -9.64
N ARG A 443 -11.59 6.05 -10.77
CA ARG A 443 -10.85 6.01 -12.03
C ARG A 443 -10.66 7.40 -12.64
N GLU A 444 -11.71 8.23 -12.64
CA GLU A 444 -11.62 9.62 -13.10
C GLU A 444 -10.66 10.43 -12.24
N ALA A 445 -10.64 10.16 -10.93
CA ALA A 445 -9.71 10.77 -9.98
C ALA A 445 -8.28 10.20 -10.05
N GLY A 446 -8.02 9.17 -10.86
CA GLY A 446 -6.71 8.51 -10.94
C GLY A 446 -6.27 7.77 -9.67
N ARG A 447 -7.20 7.48 -8.76
CA ARG A 447 -6.95 6.77 -7.49
C ARG A 447 -7.21 5.27 -7.58
N LEU A 448 -7.98 4.82 -8.57
CA LEU A 448 -8.23 3.39 -8.81
C LEU A 448 -7.00 2.71 -9.43
N PRO A 449 -6.45 1.64 -8.82
CA PRO A 449 -5.37 0.88 -9.43
C PRO A 449 -5.76 0.28 -10.78
N ASP A 450 -4.84 0.32 -11.74
CA ASP A 450 -5.04 -0.33 -13.04
C ASP A 450 -5.37 -1.81 -12.88
N GLY A 451 -6.39 -2.27 -13.61
CA GLY A 451 -6.86 -3.65 -13.52
C GLY A 451 -7.65 -3.97 -12.26
N TYR A 452 -8.10 -2.98 -11.48
CA TYR A 452 -9.02 -3.17 -10.36
C TYR A 452 -10.36 -2.48 -10.60
N GLU A 453 -11.39 -2.97 -9.91
CA GLU A 453 -12.71 -2.35 -9.82
C GLU A 453 -13.31 -2.53 -8.42
N TYR A 454 -14.14 -1.58 -8.02
CA TYR A 454 -15.04 -1.78 -6.90
C TYR A 454 -16.18 -2.69 -7.36
N THR A 455 -16.51 -3.69 -6.56
CA THR A 455 -17.51 -4.71 -6.86
C THR A 455 -18.06 -5.30 -5.56
N LEU A 456 -19.06 -6.18 -5.65
CA LEU A 456 -19.46 -7.01 -4.51
C LEU A 456 -18.43 -8.14 -4.33
N PRO A 457 -18.12 -8.55 -3.08
CA PRO A 457 -17.27 -9.72 -2.87
C PRO A 457 -17.94 -10.96 -3.48
N THR A 458 -17.13 -11.89 -4.00
CA THR A 458 -17.65 -13.24 -4.24
C THR A 458 -18.07 -13.87 -2.92
N GLU A 459 -18.95 -14.86 -2.99
CA GLU A 459 -19.38 -15.61 -1.81
C GLU A 459 -18.17 -16.23 -1.07
N ALA A 460 -17.20 -16.72 -1.84
CA ALA A 460 -15.97 -17.29 -1.30
C ALA A 460 -15.07 -16.23 -0.64
N GLN A 461 -14.92 -15.06 -1.26
CA GLN A 461 -14.22 -13.92 -0.66
C GLN A 461 -14.88 -13.53 0.66
N TRP A 462 -16.21 -13.39 0.67
CA TRP A 462 -16.97 -13.04 1.86
C TRP A 462 -16.79 -14.05 2.99
N GLU A 463 -16.93 -15.37 2.74
CA GLU A 463 -16.79 -16.37 3.81
C GLU A 463 -15.35 -16.48 4.31
N TYR A 464 -14.36 -16.36 3.42
CA TYR A 464 -12.95 -16.34 3.80
C TYR A 464 -12.65 -15.18 4.76
N ALA A 465 -13.09 -13.98 4.37
CA ALA A 465 -12.94 -12.76 5.15
C ALA A 465 -13.72 -12.83 6.46
N CYS A 466 -14.94 -13.36 6.47
CA CYS A 466 -15.75 -13.56 7.67
C CYS A 466 -15.01 -14.42 8.69
N ARG A 467 -14.47 -15.56 8.24
CA ARG A 467 -13.81 -16.56 9.09
C ARG A 467 -12.51 -16.05 9.68
N ALA A 468 -11.71 -15.28 8.94
CA ALA A 468 -10.42 -14.76 9.37
C ALA A 468 -9.54 -15.83 10.04
N GLY A 469 -9.45 -17.01 9.41
CA GLY A 469 -8.69 -18.17 9.90
C GLY A 469 -9.45 -19.14 10.83
N THR A 470 -10.66 -18.80 11.29
CA THR A 470 -11.46 -19.71 12.14
C THR A 470 -12.26 -20.74 11.33
N THR A 471 -12.50 -21.90 11.94
CA THR A 471 -13.31 -22.99 11.36
C THR A 471 -14.67 -23.16 12.03
N THR A 472 -15.01 -22.27 12.96
CA THR A 472 -16.22 -22.31 13.79
C THR A 472 -17.38 -21.56 13.14
N ALA A 473 -18.56 -21.68 13.75
CA ALA A 473 -19.78 -21.01 13.32
C ALA A 473 -19.67 -19.47 13.36
N PHE A 474 -18.88 -18.92 14.29
CA PHE A 474 -18.60 -17.49 14.41
C PHE A 474 -17.10 -17.20 14.37
N ASN A 475 -16.73 -16.00 13.92
CA ASN A 475 -15.36 -15.51 13.72
C ASN A 475 -14.55 -15.30 15.01
N ASN A 476 -15.20 -15.33 16.18
CA ASN A 476 -14.54 -15.29 17.48
C ASN A 476 -14.06 -16.66 17.96
N GLY A 477 -14.04 -17.66 17.07
CA GLY A 477 -13.57 -19.01 17.41
C GLY A 477 -14.59 -19.83 18.21
N THR A 478 -15.88 -19.47 18.19
CA THR A 478 -16.92 -20.16 18.95
C THR A 478 -18.05 -20.71 18.07
N ASN A 479 -18.67 -21.80 18.54
CA ASN A 479 -19.83 -22.41 17.91
C ASN A 479 -21.12 -22.06 18.68
N ILE A 480 -22.28 -22.23 18.03
CA ILE A 480 -23.57 -22.09 18.69
C ILE A 480 -23.69 -23.12 19.84
N PRO A 481 -23.97 -22.68 21.08
CA PRO A 481 -24.15 -23.60 22.20
C PRO A 481 -25.31 -24.57 21.96
N THR A 482 -25.17 -25.82 22.41
CA THR A 482 -26.22 -26.85 22.30
C THR A 482 -27.52 -26.55 23.05
N LYS A 483 -27.54 -25.48 23.85
CA LYS A 483 -28.73 -25.00 24.55
C LYS A 483 -29.67 -24.18 23.66
N GLU A 484 -29.20 -23.68 22.53
CA GLU A 484 -29.99 -22.83 21.63
C GLU A 484 -30.95 -23.69 20.79
N GLN A 485 -32.14 -23.97 21.35
CA GLN A 485 -33.18 -24.71 20.64
C GLN A 485 -33.75 -23.84 19.50
N GLU A 486 -33.37 -24.13 18.25
CA GLU A 486 -34.00 -23.58 17.03
C GLU A 486 -34.14 -22.04 17.04
N ASN A 487 -33.11 -21.29 17.47
CA ASN A 487 -33.14 -19.83 17.57
C ASN A 487 -34.26 -19.26 18.47
N LYS A 488 -34.62 -19.97 19.56
CA LYS A 488 -35.64 -19.51 20.52
C LYS A 488 -35.06 -18.80 21.75
N GLU A 489 -33.75 -18.86 21.94
CA GLU A 489 -33.04 -18.24 23.06
C GLU A 489 -31.88 -17.36 22.53
N PRO A 490 -31.42 -16.36 23.30
CA PRO A 490 -30.23 -15.58 22.97
C PRO A 490 -28.99 -16.48 22.86
N CYS A 491 -28.11 -16.17 21.91
CA CYS A 491 -26.84 -16.83 21.70
C CYS A 491 -25.71 -15.98 22.31
N PRO A 492 -25.16 -16.35 23.49
CA PRO A 492 -24.11 -15.56 24.14
C PRO A 492 -22.84 -15.44 23.28
N ASN A 493 -22.58 -16.42 22.42
CA ASN A 493 -21.43 -16.45 21.54
C ASN A 493 -21.56 -15.48 20.35
N LEU A 494 -22.80 -15.16 19.94
CA LEU A 494 -23.10 -14.17 18.91
C LEU A 494 -23.20 -12.75 19.49
N ASP A 495 -23.63 -12.60 20.75
CA ASP A 495 -23.81 -11.30 21.40
C ASP A 495 -22.57 -10.40 21.33
N GLU A 496 -21.36 -10.98 21.32
CA GLU A 496 -20.11 -10.23 21.26
C GLU A 496 -19.75 -9.70 19.87
N VAL A 497 -20.23 -10.36 18.80
CA VAL A 497 -19.76 -10.14 17.42
C VAL A 497 -20.87 -9.76 16.44
N GLY A 498 -22.13 -9.74 16.89
CA GLY A 498 -23.28 -9.57 15.99
C GLY A 498 -24.48 -8.85 16.60
N TRP A 499 -25.16 -8.05 15.76
CA TRP A 499 -26.50 -7.53 16.01
C TRP A 499 -27.54 -8.45 15.39
N TYR A 500 -28.33 -9.13 16.21
CA TYR A 500 -29.28 -10.15 15.76
C TYR A 500 -30.56 -10.05 16.61
N LYS A 501 -31.54 -10.91 16.33
CA LYS A 501 -32.91 -10.83 16.86
C LYS A 501 -33.03 -10.52 18.36
N TYR A 502 -32.09 -11.01 19.18
CA TYR A 502 -32.18 -10.92 20.64
C TYR A 502 -31.45 -9.71 21.25
N ASN A 503 -30.64 -8.99 20.48
CA ASN A 503 -29.89 -7.83 20.98
C ASN A 503 -29.96 -6.59 20.06
N SER A 504 -30.65 -6.67 18.93
CA SER A 504 -30.75 -5.58 17.95
C SER A 504 -31.84 -4.56 18.27
N ASP A 505 -32.76 -4.87 19.19
CA ASP A 505 -33.98 -4.09 19.43
C ASP A 505 -34.83 -3.86 18.15
N GLU A 506 -34.78 -4.82 17.21
CA GLU A 506 -35.47 -4.76 15.92
C GLU A 506 -35.09 -3.55 15.06
N THR A 507 -33.87 -3.02 15.22
CA THR A 507 -33.29 -1.98 14.36
C THR A 507 -31.87 -2.34 13.91
N THR A 508 -31.41 -1.71 12.83
CA THR A 508 -29.98 -1.65 12.51
C THR A 508 -29.25 -0.77 13.51
N HIS A 509 -27.94 -0.99 13.67
CA HIS A 509 -27.06 -0.23 14.54
C HIS A 509 -25.95 0.41 13.72
N PRO A 510 -25.34 1.51 14.22
CA PRO A 510 -24.11 2.03 13.63
C PRO A 510 -23.08 0.92 13.46
N VAL A 511 -22.38 0.94 12.32
CA VAL A 511 -21.35 -0.06 12.02
C VAL A 511 -20.20 0.03 13.04
N GLY A 512 -19.53 -1.09 13.28
CA GLY A 512 -18.32 -1.13 14.09
C GLY A 512 -18.53 -1.16 15.61
N LEU A 513 -19.77 -1.34 16.09
CA LEU A 513 -20.08 -1.35 17.52
C LEU A 513 -19.93 -2.72 18.20
N LYS A 514 -19.79 -3.80 17.42
CA LYS A 514 -19.45 -5.14 17.92
C LYS A 514 -17.95 -5.43 17.76
N LYS A 515 -17.47 -6.54 18.34
CA LYS A 515 -16.06 -6.91 18.19
C LYS A 515 -15.76 -7.27 16.73
N PRO A 516 -14.62 -6.82 16.17
CA PRO A 516 -14.19 -7.26 14.85
C PRO A 516 -13.67 -8.69 14.89
N ASN A 517 -13.50 -9.30 13.71
CA ASN A 517 -12.73 -10.53 13.58
C ASN A 517 -11.21 -10.28 13.66
N ALA A 518 -10.42 -11.36 13.56
CA ALA A 518 -8.96 -11.31 13.65
C ALA A 518 -8.28 -10.45 12.56
N TRP A 519 -8.99 -10.09 11.50
CA TRP A 519 -8.49 -9.23 10.41
C TRP A 519 -9.04 -7.79 10.49
N GLY A 520 -9.82 -7.46 11.53
CA GLY A 520 -10.34 -6.10 11.71
C GLY A 520 -11.63 -5.79 10.94
N LEU A 521 -12.31 -6.79 10.39
CA LEU A 521 -13.64 -6.64 9.76
C LEU A 521 -14.74 -6.70 10.82
N TYR A 522 -15.71 -5.81 10.72
CA TYR A 522 -16.82 -5.68 11.65
C TYR A 522 -18.13 -6.15 11.04
N ASP A 523 -19.09 -6.47 11.93
CA ASP A 523 -20.48 -6.75 11.60
C ASP A 523 -20.69 -7.95 10.66
N MET A 524 -19.70 -8.84 10.52
CA MET A 524 -19.76 -10.05 9.69
C MET A 524 -20.82 -11.08 10.16
N HIS A 525 -21.51 -10.83 11.28
CA HIS A 525 -22.48 -11.72 11.93
C HIS A 525 -23.76 -11.01 12.39
N GLY A 526 -24.43 -10.26 11.53
CA GLY A 526 -25.71 -9.64 11.85
C GLY A 526 -25.88 -8.28 11.20
N ASN A 527 -26.58 -7.37 11.87
CA ASN A 527 -26.94 -6.03 11.38
C ASN A 527 -27.78 -6.09 10.10
N VAL A 528 -27.17 -6.25 8.93
CA VAL A 528 -27.89 -6.54 7.67
C VAL A 528 -27.27 -7.73 6.93
N PHE A 529 -28.11 -8.43 6.16
CA PHE A 529 -27.60 -9.40 5.20
C PHE A 529 -26.80 -8.66 4.13
N GLU A 530 -25.71 -9.25 3.69
CA GLU A 530 -24.82 -8.61 2.72
C GLU A 530 -24.87 -9.33 1.38
N TRP A 531 -25.21 -8.59 0.32
CA TRP A 531 -25.18 -9.11 -1.05
C TRP A 531 -23.76 -9.53 -1.46
N CYS A 532 -23.66 -10.71 -2.09
CA CYS A 532 -22.46 -11.20 -2.76
C CYS A 532 -22.66 -11.19 -4.29
N LEU A 533 -21.56 -11.24 -5.04
CA LEU A 533 -21.56 -11.26 -6.50
C LEU A 533 -22.27 -12.51 -7.08
N ASP A 534 -22.17 -13.65 -6.40
CA ASP A 534 -22.52 -14.97 -6.92
C ASP A 534 -24.03 -15.18 -7.11
N TRP A 535 -24.39 -15.93 -8.16
CA TRP A 535 -25.69 -16.60 -8.22
C TRP A 535 -25.72 -17.77 -7.24
N LYS A 536 -26.83 -17.96 -6.53
CA LYS A 536 -27.01 -19.11 -5.63
C LYS A 536 -27.11 -20.39 -6.45
N GLY A 537 -26.26 -21.35 -6.11
CA GLY A 537 -26.22 -22.69 -6.69
C GLY A 537 -25.53 -23.68 -5.75
N ASP A 538 -25.47 -24.94 -6.17
CA ASP A 538 -24.84 -26.01 -5.41
C ASP A 538 -23.33 -25.76 -5.27
N TYR A 539 -22.79 -26.06 -4.09
CA TYR A 539 -21.35 -26.06 -3.88
C TYR A 539 -20.67 -27.18 -4.68
N PRO A 540 -19.44 -26.95 -5.17
CA PRO A 540 -18.66 -28.00 -5.80
C PRO A 540 -18.26 -29.05 -4.77
N THR A 541 -18.13 -30.30 -5.21
CA THR A 541 -17.65 -31.42 -4.36
C THR A 541 -16.13 -31.57 -4.37
N SER A 542 -15.42 -30.73 -5.11
CA SER A 542 -13.96 -30.76 -5.26
C SER A 542 -13.37 -29.39 -4.98
N SER A 543 -12.05 -29.35 -4.77
CA SER A 543 -11.32 -28.09 -4.56
C SER A 543 -11.47 -27.15 -5.74
N VAL A 544 -11.65 -25.86 -5.47
CA VAL A 544 -11.80 -24.81 -6.49
C VAL A 544 -10.87 -23.64 -6.24
N THR A 545 -10.55 -22.91 -7.31
CA THR A 545 -9.68 -21.75 -7.31
C THR A 545 -10.45 -20.54 -7.83
N ASP A 546 -10.46 -19.45 -7.06
CA ASP A 546 -11.20 -18.21 -7.33
C ASP A 546 -12.65 -18.42 -7.84
N PRO A 547 -13.50 -19.17 -7.11
CA PRO A 547 -14.86 -19.44 -7.56
C PRO A 547 -15.69 -18.15 -7.64
N LYS A 548 -16.55 -18.09 -8.68
CA LYS A 548 -17.52 -16.99 -8.91
C LYS A 548 -18.97 -17.48 -8.91
N GLY A 549 -19.19 -18.65 -8.29
CA GLY A 549 -20.50 -19.29 -8.24
C GLY A 549 -20.93 -19.86 -9.59
N VAL A 550 -22.22 -20.17 -9.71
CA VAL A 550 -22.81 -20.65 -10.98
C VAL A 550 -23.00 -19.48 -11.96
N SER A 551 -22.89 -19.75 -13.27
CA SER A 551 -22.95 -18.69 -14.30
C SER A 551 -24.31 -18.02 -14.44
N THR A 552 -25.39 -18.66 -13.98
CA THR A 552 -26.77 -18.17 -14.07
C THR A 552 -27.59 -18.68 -12.89
N GLY A 553 -28.55 -17.88 -12.42
CA GLY A 553 -29.50 -18.28 -11.38
C GLY A 553 -30.70 -17.35 -11.33
N SER A 554 -31.62 -17.63 -10.41
CA SER A 554 -32.77 -16.75 -10.10
C SER A 554 -32.54 -15.89 -8.85
N GLU A 555 -31.62 -16.31 -7.98
CA GLU A 555 -31.34 -15.70 -6.68
C GLU A 555 -29.86 -15.38 -6.55
N ARG A 556 -29.53 -14.22 -5.98
CA ARG A 556 -28.16 -13.85 -5.61
C ARG A 556 -27.89 -14.28 -4.18
N VAL A 557 -26.63 -14.60 -3.89
CA VAL A 557 -26.23 -14.98 -2.54
C VAL A 557 -26.24 -13.76 -1.61
N ALA A 558 -26.72 -13.96 -0.38
CA ALA A 558 -26.55 -13.03 0.73
C ALA A 558 -26.02 -13.74 1.98
N ARG A 559 -25.16 -13.08 2.75
CA ARG A 559 -24.43 -13.65 3.88
C ARG A 559 -24.53 -12.81 5.16
N GLY A 560 -24.05 -13.34 6.29
CA GLY A 560 -23.88 -12.59 7.55
C GLY A 560 -25.06 -12.63 8.53
N GLY A 561 -26.28 -12.80 8.05
CA GLY A 561 -27.48 -12.67 8.91
C GLY A 561 -27.91 -11.21 9.01
N SER A 562 -28.84 -10.88 9.91
CA SER A 562 -29.36 -9.52 10.05
C SER A 562 -29.95 -9.28 11.44
N LEU A 563 -30.38 -8.05 11.72
CA LEU A 563 -31.03 -7.64 12.97
C LEU A 563 -32.21 -8.54 13.37
N GLY A 564 -32.92 -9.16 12.42
CA GLY A 564 -34.07 -10.05 12.68
C GLY A 564 -33.73 -11.54 12.65
N SER A 565 -32.48 -11.89 12.36
CA SER A 565 -32.00 -13.26 12.24
C SER A 565 -31.77 -13.89 13.62
N GLY A 566 -32.07 -15.18 13.75
CA GLY A 566 -31.56 -15.99 14.86
C GLY A 566 -30.11 -16.44 14.61
N ALA A 567 -29.44 -16.99 15.62
CA ALA A 567 -28.00 -17.28 15.51
C ALA A 567 -27.63 -18.26 14.41
N PHE A 568 -28.51 -19.22 14.07
CA PHE A 568 -28.26 -20.16 12.97
C PHE A 568 -28.08 -19.43 11.65
N SER A 569 -28.76 -18.30 11.47
CA SER A 569 -28.73 -17.46 10.27
C SER A 569 -27.60 -16.45 10.25
N CYS A 570 -26.83 -16.32 11.33
CA CYS A 570 -25.66 -15.44 11.40
C CYS A 570 -24.33 -16.21 11.32
N ARG A 571 -24.36 -17.53 11.09
CA ARG A 571 -23.13 -18.34 11.00
C ARG A 571 -22.31 -17.96 9.76
N SER A 572 -20.99 -18.10 9.85
CA SER A 572 -20.05 -17.89 8.74
C SER A 572 -20.41 -18.70 7.49
N ALA A 573 -20.92 -19.93 7.67
CA ALA A 573 -21.25 -20.83 6.57
C ALA A 573 -22.68 -20.68 6.04
N LEU A 574 -23.58 -19.98 6.73
CA LEU A 574 -24.97 -19.89 6.27
C LEU A 574 -25.03 -19.07 4.98
N ARG A 575 -25.72 -19.64 3.99
CA ARG A 575 -25.98 -19.03 2.69
C ARG A 575 -27.47 -18.72 2.59
N TYR A 576 -27.81 -17.46 2.39
CA TYR A 576 -29.15 -17.07 2.02
C TYR A 576 -29.21 -16.74 0.52
N GLY A 577 -30.38 -16.90 -0.09
CA GLY A 577 -30.61 -16.56 -1.48
C GLY A 577 -31.89 -15.78 -1.61
N ASP A 578 -31.85 -14.69 -2.36
CA ASP A 578 -33.08 -13.96 -2.68
C ASP A 578 -33.00 -13.32 -4.08
N PHE A 579 -34.16 -12.91 -4.59
CA PHE A 579 -34.29 -12.31 -5.91
C PHE A 579 -33.57 -10.95 -5.95
N PRO A 580 -32.74 -10.69 -6.98
CA PRO A 580 -31.95 -9.48 -7.07
C PRO A 580 -32.78 -8.20 -7.18
N SER A 581 -34.09 -8.30 -7.40
CA SER A 581 -35.03 -7.18 -7.52
C SER A 581 -35.71 -6.77 -6.22
N MET A 582 -35.50 -7.50 -5.11
CA MET A 582 -36.24 -7.27 -3.85
C MET A 582 -35.46 -6.35 -2.88
N PRO A 583 -36.03 -5.20 -2.47
CA PRO A 583 -35.41 -4.29 -1.50
C PRO A 583 -35.92 -4.54 -0.08
N PHE A 584 -35.29 -5.47 0.64
CA PHE A 584 -35.66 -5.75 2.04
C PHE A 584 -34.98 -4.81 3.02
N SER A 585 -35.65 -4.48 4.13
CA SER A 585 -35.13 -3.57 5.15
C SER A 585 -34.07 -4.15 6.07
N ASN A 586 -33.56 -5.33 5.72
CA ASN A 586 -32.51 -6.05 6.42
C ASN A 586 -31.44 -6.57 5.45
N PHE A 587 -31.40 -6.03 4.21
CA PHE A 587 -30.39 -6.34 3.20
C PHE A 587 -29.62 -5.06 2.85
N GLY A 588 -28.31 -5.12 3.02
CA GLY A 588 -27.31 -4.14 2.59
C GLY A 588 -26.20 -4.83 1.81
N PHE A 589 -25.00 -4.29 1.88
CA PHE A 589 -23.81 -4.86 1.25
C PHE A 589 -22.53 -4.25 1.84
N ARG A 590 -21.42 -4.93 1.60
CA ARG A 590 -20.07 -4.34 1.69
C ARG A 590 -19.39 -4.41 0.33
N VAL A 591 -18.39 -3.56 0.13
CA VAL A 591 -17.70 -3.42 -1.14
C VAL A 591 -16.35 -4.12 -1.09
N ALA A 592 -15.97 -4.76 -2.20
CA ALA A 592 -14.63 -5.24 -2.46
C ALA A 592 -13.96 -4.38 -3.53
N LEU A 593 -12.65 -4.14 -3.42
CA LEU A 593 -11.81 -3.62 -4.49
C LEU A 593 -10.95 -4.80 -4.96
N ALA A 594 -11.29 -5.33 -6.13
CA ALA A 594 -10.77 -6.60 -6.62
C ALA A 594 -10.23 -6.51 -8.05
N PRO A 595 -9.29 -7.40 -8.43
CA PRO A 595 -8.76 -7.45 -9.79
C PRO A 595 -9.85 -7.78 -10.83
N VAL A 596 -9.88 -7.01 -11.91
CA VAL A 596 -10.66 -7.27 -13.12
C VAL A 596 -9.95 -8.39 -13.88
N LYS A 597 -10.54 -9.60 -13.89
CA LYS A 597 -10.03 -10.74 -14.67
C LYS A 597 -10.33 -10.60 -16.16
#